data_AF-A0A2S7J4I5-F1
#
_entry.id   AF-A0A2S7J4I5-F1
#
_cell.length_a   1.000
_cell.length_b   1.000
_cell.length_c   1.000
_cell.angle_alpha   90.00
_cell.angle_beta   90.00
_cell.angle_gamma   90.00
#
_symmetry.space_group_name_H-M   'P 1'
#
loop_
_entity.id
_entity.type
_entity.pdbx_description
1 polymer ?
#
loop_
_entity_poly.entity_id
_entity_poly.type
_entity_poly.pdbx_seq_one_letter_code
_entity_poly.pdbx_strand_id
1 'polypeptide(L)'
;MPRDKARGQFPLRVGTGKWSFLRRVDVKGPICANETEQAVEAALSGIGFAYCLEPLVRNYLDTGALEAVLPDWASEGPSLTMYYPSRRQIPPGLGRLIDLIREDQGLTRLVVAEEAVLL
;
A
#
# COMPACT_ATOMS: atom_id res chain seq x y z
N MET A 1 41.17 -0.34 -4.08
CA MET A 1 40.15 -0.22 -3.02
C MET A 1 38.90 -0.96 -3.46
N PRO A 2 38.38 -1.93 -2.68
CA PRO A 2 37.17 -2.66 -3.05
C PRO A 2 35.95 -1.75 -2.90
N ARG A 3 35.12 -1.66 -3.95
CA ARG A 3 33.86 -0.92 -3.97
C ARG A 3 32.83 -1.63 -3.10
N ASP A 4 32.52 -1.04 -1.94
CA ASP A 4 31.39 -1.41 -1.09
C ASP A 4 30.08 -1.16 -1.86
N LYS A 5 29.45 -2.25 -2.32
CA LYS A 5 28.14 -2.21 -2.98
C LYS A 5 27.07 -2.29 -1.91
N ALA A 6 26.76 -1.15 -1.30
CA ALA A 6 25.49 -0.91 -0.62
C ALA A 6 24.36 -1.08 -1.66
N ARG A 7 23.92 -2.32 -1.90
CA ARG A 7 22.75 -2.65 -2.70
C ARG A 7 21.51 -2.21 -1.93
N GLY A 8 20.75 -1.29 -2.52
CA GLY A 8 19.34 -1.09 -2.16
C GLY A 8 19.10 -0.35 -0.85
N GLN A 9 19.73 0.82 -0.66
CA GLN A 9 19.26 1.77 0.34
C GLN A 9 18.09 2.56 -0.27
N PHE A 10 16.92 1.93 -0.38
CA PHE A 10 15.66 2.61 -0.73
C PHE A 10 14.87 2.85 0.55
N PRO A 11 15.09 3.97 1.27
CA PRO A 11 14.21 4.29 2.38
C PRO A 11 12.84 4.67 1.80
N LEU A 12 11.91 3.70 1.75
CA LEU A 12 10.50 4.01 1.64
C LEU A 12 10.13 4.81 2.89
N ARG A 13 10.00 6.13 2.72
CA ARG A 13 9.64 7.07 3.78
C ARG A 13 8.13 7.23 3.77
N VAL A 14 7.48 6.62 4.76
CA VAL A 14 6.08 6.89 5.08
C VAL A 14 5.98 7.13 6.59
N GLY A 15 5.53 8.32 6.97
CA GLY A 15 5.25 8.68 8.37
C GLY A 15 5.64 10.10 8.76
N THR A 16 4.69 10.82 9.38
CA THR A 16 4.84 12.10 10.09
C THR A 16 5.26 11.89 11.56
N GLY A 17 6.09 10.88 11.84
CA GLY A 17 6.47 10.44 13.20
C GLY A 17 7.93 10.72 13.57
N LYS A 18 8.20 10.92 14.87
CA LYS A 18 9.55 11.09 15.43
C LYS A 18 10.44 9.87 15.14
N TRP A 19 11.58 10.11 14.50
CA TRP A 19 12.59 9.14 14.02
C TRP A 19 13.13 8.10 15.00
N SER A 20 12.78 8.16 16.29
CA SER A 20 13.36 7.34 17.37
C SER A 20 12.93 5.87 17.36
N PHE A 21 11.96 5.47 16.54
CA PHE A 21 11.42 4.11 16.49
C PHE A 21 11.82 3.29 15.25
N LEU A 22 12.56 3.86 14.29
CA LEU A 22 13.00 3.09 13.13
C LEU A 22 14.04 2.04 13.54
N ARG A 23 13.71 0.76 13.34
CA ARG A 23 14.63 -0.37 13.46
C ARG A 23 15.10 -0.77 12.07
N ARG A 24 16.41 -0.78 11.85
CA ARG A 24 17.02 -1.31 10.63
C ARG A 24 17.37 -2.78 10.87
N VAL A 25 16.82 -3.65 10.05
CA VAL A 25 17.20 -5.07 10.01
C VAL A 25 17.97 -5.29 8.72
N ASP A 26 19.22 -5.73 8.83
CA ASP A 26 20.01 -6.11 7.66
C ASP A 26 19.61 -7.52 7.25
N VAL A 27 18.99 -7.65 6.08
CA VAL A 27 18.57 -8.93 5.52
C VAL A 27 19.61 -9.39 4.52
N LYS A 28 20.26 -10.53 4.81
CA LYS A 28 21.17 -11.20 3.87
C LYS A 28 20.35 -12.03 2.88
N GLY A 29 19.52 -11.35 2.08
CA GLY A 29 18.68 -11.97 1.06
C GLY A 29 19.36 -11.99 -0.31
N PRO A 30 19.15 -13.03 -1.14
CA PRO A 30 19.68 -13.07 -2.51
C PRO A 30 18.91 -12.14 -3.47
N ILE A 31 17.69 -11.73 -3.09
CA ILE A 31 16.73 -11.03 -3.96
C ILE A 31 16.20 -9.80 -3.24
N CYS A 32 16.12 -8.70 -3.99
CA CYS A 32 15.39 -7.50 -3.63
C CYS A 32 14.49 -7.18 -4.83
N ALA A 33 13.18 -7.14 -4.61
CA ALA A 33 12.18 -6.88 -5.63
C ALA A 33 11.58 -5.50 -5.43
N ASN A 34 11.39 -4.77 -6.52
CA ASN A 34 10.74 -3.45 -6.50
C ASN A 34 9.26 -3.52 -6.91
N GLU A 35 8.83 -4.63 -7.49
CA GLU A 35 7.45 -4.86 -7.90
C GLU A 35 6.76 -5.82 -6.94
N THR A 36 5.50 -5.50 -6.61
CA THR A 36 4.70 -6.27 -5.65
C THR A 36 4.55 -7.73 -6.07
N GLU A 37 4.27 -7.99 -7.35
CA GLU A 37 4.07 -9.35 -7.87
C GLU A 37 5.33 -10.21 -7.68
N GLN A 38 6.50 -9.67 -8.02
CA GLN A 38 7.79 -10.34 -7.83
C GLN A 38 8.10 -10.61 -6.36
N ALA A 39 7.76 -9.67 -5.47
CA ALA A 39 7.94 -9.84 -4.04
C ALA A 39 7.03 -10.96 -3.48
N VAL A 40 5.77 -11.01 -3.92
CA VAL A 40 4.82 -12.05 -3.52
C VAL A 40 5.23 -13.43 -4.04
N GLU A 41 5.68 -13.54 -5.29
CA GLU A 41 6.17 -14.80 -5.86
C GLU A 41 7.40 -15.33 -5.10
N ALA A 42 8.31 -14.44 -4.71
CA ALA A 42 9.45 -14.78 -3.87
C ALA A 42 9.04 -15.25 -2.46
N ALA A 43 8.00 -14.64 -1.87
CA ALA A 43 7.47 -15.09 -0.59
C ALA A 43 6.80 -16.47 -0.70
N LEU A 44 6.01 -16.70 -1.75
CA LEU A 44 5.38 -18.01 -2.04
C LEU A 44 6.40 -19.11 -2.28
N SER A 45 7.56 -18.75 -2.87
CA SER A 45 8.68 -19.67 -3.09
C SER A 45 9.53 -19.92 -1.83
N GLY A 46 9.19 -19.29 -0.69
CA GLY A 46 9.90 -19.46 0.58
C GLY A 46 11.28 -18.80 0.65
N ILE A 47 11.58 -17.86 -0.26
CA ILE A 47 12.91 -17.25 -0.39
C ILE A 47 12.98 -15.81 0.17
N GLY A 48 11.89 -15.27 0.73
CA GLY A 48 11.88 -13.94 1.34
C GLY A 48 10.54 -13.52 1.96
N PHE A 49 10.45 -12.23 2.30
CA PHE A 49 9.23 -11.58 2.81
C PHE A 49 8.70 -10.58 1.78
N ALA A 50 7.38 -10.41 1.75
CA ALA A 50 6.71 -9.41 0.93
C ALA A 50 5.97 -8.41 1.82
N TYR A 51 6.15 -7.12 1.55
CA TYR A 51 5.32 -6.05 2.12
C TYR A 51 4.39 -5.53 1.03
N CYS A 52 3.10 -5.81 1.15
CA CYS A 52 2.11 -5.52 0.12
C CYS A 52 0.72 -5.26 0.71
N LEU A 53 -0.24 -4.86 -0.13
CA LEU A 53 -1.63 -4.71 0.26
C LEU A 53 -2.25 -6.09 0.50
N GLU A 54 -2.82 -6.30 1.68
CA GLU A 54 -3.45 -7.56 2.08
C GLU A 54 -4.49 -8.10 1.07
N PRO A 55 -5.35 -7.27 0.44
CA PRO A 55 -6.29 -7.75 -0.57
C PRO A 55 -5.64 -8.49 -1.76
N LEU A 56 -4.39 -8.15 -2.10
CA LEU A 56 -3.67 -8.80 -3.22
C LEU A 56 -3.23 -10.24 -2.88
N VAL A 57 -3.07 -10.54 -1.60
CA VAL A 57 -2.56 -11.84 -1.12
C VAL A 57 -3.59 -12.62 -0.30
N ARG A 58 -4.83 -12.12 -0.19
CA ARG A 58 -5.88 -12.70 0.65
C ARG A 58 -6.11 -14.18 0.38
N ASN A 59 -6.20 -14.58 -0.89
CA ASN A 59 -6.36 -15.99 -1.25
C ASN A 59 -5.18 -16.87 -0.77
N TYR A 60 -3.96 -16.34 -0.73
CA TYR A 60 -2.79 -17.06 -0.25
C TYR A 60 -2.74 -17.14 1.28
N LEU A 61 -3.23 -16.11 1.96
CA LEU A 61 -3.40 -16.13 3.42
C LEU A 61 -4.49 -17.13 3.83
N ASP A 62 -5.65 -17.10 3.15
CA ASP A 62 -6.79 -17.98 3.44
C ASP A 62 -6.45 -19.46 3.20
N THR A 63 -5.58 -19.75 2.23
CA THR A 63 -5.10 -21.12 1.94
C THR A 63 -3.91 -21.55 2.80
N GLY A 64 -3.33 -20.64 3.59
CA GLY A 64 -2.10 -20.88 4.36
C GLY A 64 -0.83 -20.99 3.51
N ALA A 65 -0.89 -20.61 2.22
CA ALA A 65 0.30 -20.51 1.36
C ALA A 65 1.21 -19.34 1.76
N LEU A 66 0.64 -18.31 2.39
CA LEU A 66 1.36 -17.21 3.04
C LEU A 66 0.88 -17.05 4.49
N GLU A 67 1.75 -16.49 5.34
CA GLU A 67 1.44 -16.15 6.72
C GLU A 67 1.83 -14.68 6.98
N ALA A 68 0.97 -13.95 7.71
CA ALA A 68 1.26 -12.59 8.14
C ALA A 68 2.28 -12.60 9.28
N VAL A 69 3.44 -12.01 9.04
CA VAL A 69 4.51 -11.84 10.03
C VAL A 69 4.60 -10.40 10.48
N LEU A 70 4.94 -10.17 11.76
CA LEU A 70 5.09 -8.83 12.35
C LEU A 70 3.82 -7.95 12.21
N PRO A 71 2.64 -8.40 12.67
CA PRO A 71 1.40 -7.65 12.53
C PRO A 71 1.46 -6.24 13.16
N ASP A 72 2.19 -6.08 14.27
CA ASP A 72 2.37 -4.79 14.97
C ASP A 72 3.16 -3.75 14.14
N TRP A 73 3.76 -4.17 13.02
CA TRP A 73 4.54 -3.31 12.13
C TRP A 73 3.82 -3.03 10.81
N ALA A 74 2.62 -3.59 10.62
CA ALA A 74 1.81 -3.29 9.46
C ALA A 74 1.34 -1.82 9.50
N SER A 75 1.29 -1.19 8.34
CA SER A 75 0.71 0.15 8.24
C SER A 75 -0.81 0.06 8.44
N GLU A 76 -1.30 0.48 9.61
CA GLU A 76 -2.72 0.70 9.90
C GLU A 76 -3.30 1.94 9.18
N GLY A 77 -2.51 2.59 8.31
CA GLY A 77 -2.91 3.79 7.59
C GLY A 77 -4.17 3.62 6.73
N PRO A 78 -4.83 4.73 6.35
CA PRO A 78 -6.08 4.69 5.60
C PRO A 78 -5.94 3.91 4.30
N SER A 79 -7.03 3.24 3.93
CA SER A 79 -7.16 2.46 2.70
C SER A 79 -6.79 3.29 1.46
N LEU A 80 -6.46 2.58 0.37
CA LEU A 80 -6.18 3.15 -0.95
C LEU A 80 -7.16 4.31 -1.27
N THR A 81 -6.61 5.49 -1.53
CA THR A 81 -7.41 6.70 -1.78
C THR A 81 -7.36 7.08 -3.24
N MET A 82 -8.52 7.43 -3.81
CA MET A 82 -8.59 8.03 -5.14
C MET A 82 -8.31 9.53 -5.03
N TYR A 83 -7.18 9.97 -5.59
CA TYR A 83 -6.79 11.37 -5.59
C TYR A 83 -7.19 12.05 -6.91
N TYR A 84 -7.99 13.11 -6.83
CA TYR A 84 -8.32 13.98 -7.96
C TYR A 84 -7.84 15.41 -7.67
N PRO A 85 -6.77 15.89 -8.35
CA PRO A 85 -6.24 17.23 -8.15
C PRO A 85 -7.17 18.26 -8.81
N SER A 86 -8.15 18.79 -8.07
CA SER A 86 -8.97 19.90 -8.53
C SER A 86 -9.44 20.75 -7.35
N ARG A 87 -9.49 22.08 -7.56
CA ARG A 87 -10.14 23.03 -6.65
C ARG A 87 -11.59 23.31 -7.04
N ARG A 88 -12.11 22.63 -8.07
CA ARG A 88 -13.47 22.75 -8.60
C ARG A 88 -14.28 21.50 -8.24
N GLN A 89 -15.60 21.61 -8.29
CA GLN A 89 -16.50 20.47 -8.11
C GLN A 89 -16.14 19.30 -9.04
N ILE A 90 -16.33 18.08 -8.54
CA ILE A 90 -16.06 16.84 -9.27
C ILE A 90 -16.97 16.81 -10.50
N PRO A 91 -16.43 16.60 -11.73
CA PRO A 91 -17.26 16.44 -12.91
C PRO A 91 -18.28 15.29 -12.72
N PRO A 92 -19.53 15.43 -13.19
CA PRO A 92 -20.59 14.44 -12.93
C PRO A 92 -20.24 13.03 -13.42
N GLY A 93 -19.53 12.91 -14.54
CA GLY A 93 -19.03 11.62 -15.03
C GLY A 93 -18.00 10.97 -14.11
N LEU A 94 -17.10 11.76 -13.52
CA LEU A 94 -16.13 11.27 -12.54
C LEU A 94 -16.84 10.87 -11.24
N GLY A 95 -17.81 11.66 -10.79
CA GLY A 95 -18.66 11.30 -9.64
C GLY A 95 -19.33 9.94 -9.84
N ARG A 96 -19.94 9.71 -11.01
CA ARG A 96 -20.58 8.43 -11.31
C ARG A 96 -19.59 7.27 -11.39
N LEU A 97 -18.41 7.47 -11.97
CA LEU A 97 -17.36 6.45 -11.98
C LEU A 97 -16.91 6.10 -10.57
N ILE A 98 -16.69 7.10 -9.71
CA ILE A 98 -16.32 6.88 -8.31
C ILE A 98 -17.42 6.09 -7.60
N ASP A 99 -18.68 6.44 -7.81
CA ASP A 99 -19.81 5.71 -7.23
C ASP A 99 -19.82 4.23 -7.66
N LEU A 100 -19.60 3.95 -8.94
CA LEU A 100 -19.53 2.57 -9.45
C LEU A 100 -18.39 1.77 -8.81
N ILE A 101 -17.20 2.37 -8.68
CA ILE A 101 -16.06 1.72 -8.03
C ILE A 101 -16.36 1.49 -6.54
N ARG A 102 -17.01 2.44 -5.87
CA ARG A 102 -17.38 2.29 -4.45
C ARG A 102 -18.41 1.19 -4.24
N GLU A 103 -19.45 1.14 -5.08
CA GLU A 103 -20.47 0.09 -5.07
C GLU A 103 -19.84 -1.31 -5.24
N ASP A 104 -18.92 -1.47 -6.20
CA ASP A 104 -18.17 -2.73 -6.43
C ASP A 104 -17.33 -3.14 -5.22
N GLN A 105 -16.72 -2.17 -4.53
CA GLN A 105 -15.91 -2.40 -3.34
C GLN A 105 -16.75 -2.50 -2.04
N GLY A 106 -18.09 -2.48 -2.13
CA GLY A 106 -19.00 -2.52 -0.97
C GLY A 106 -18.96 -1.25 -0.11
N LEU A 107 -18.46 -0.15 -0.65
CA LEU A 107 -18.35 1.14 0.02
C LEU A 107 -19.59 2.01 -0.24
N THR A 108 -19.99 2.78 0.78
CA THR A 108 -21.13 3.71 0.66
C THR A 108 -20.88 4.74 -0.43
N ARG A 109 -21.91 5.05 -1.23
CA ARG A 109 -21.87 6.09 -2.27
C ARG A 109 -21.38 7.43 -1.72
N LEU A 110 -20.68 8.23 -2.54
CA LEU A 110 -20.30 9.57 -2.12
C LEU A 110 -21.55 10.46 -2.05
N VAL A 111 -21.86 10.94 -0.85
CA VAL A 111 -22.74 12.11 -0.71
C VAL A 111 -21.88 13.31 -1.03
N VAL A 112 -21.87 13.73 -2.30
CA VAL A 112 -21.26 15.00 -2.67
C VAL A 112 -22.10 16.08 -2.02
N ALA A 113 -21.57 16.75 -1.00
CA ALA A 113 -22.20 17.93 -0.42
C ALA A 113 -22.35 18.97 -1.55
N GLU A 114 -23.57 19.15 -2.03
CA GLU A 114 -23.91 20.13 -3.07
C GLU A 114 -23.99 21.56 -2.52
N GLU A 115 -23.73 21.78 -1.23
CA GLU A 115 -23.88 23.07 -0.54
C GLU A 115 -22.60 23.47 0.18
N ALA A 116 -21.74 24.20 -0.53
CA ALA A 116 -20.85 25.19 0.06
C ALA A 116 -20.41 26.18 -1.04
N VAL A 117 -21.38 26.94 -1.55
CA VAL A 117 -21.13 28.25 -2.15
C VAL A 117 -21.83 29.27 -1.26
N LEU A 118 -21.05 30.24 -0.79
CA LEU A 118 -21.38 31.44 0.02
C LEU A 118 -21.43 31.25 1.55
N LEU A 119 -20.31 31.55 2.22
CA LEU A 119 -20.05 32.85 2.87
C LEU A 119 -18.53 33.14 2.87
#